data_AF-A0A7W8MGR3-F1
#
_entry.id   AF-A0A7W8MGR3-F1
#
_cell.length_a   1.000
_cell.length_b   1.000
_cell.length_c   1.000
_cell.angle_alpha   90.00
_cell.angle_beta   90.00
_cell.angle_gamma   90.00
#
_symmetry.space_group_name_H-M   'P 1'
#
loop_
_entity.id
_entity.type
_entity.pdbx_description
1 polymer ?
#
loop_
_entity_poly.entity_id
_entity_poly.type
_entity_poly.pdbx_seq_one_letter_code
_entity_poly.pdbx_strand_id
1 'polypeptide(L)'
;MTVSLGPLASLMLEPGDTVRVVDDERDWRAMRIDRDETSSAVLEPVSTVRIGENQGVPSVSDGRITVAAPFFRMIDLPPLPQEGGDARPIAVVAAEPWRPMRIFAGPDPASLTARGDVSDPAVVGQLVGGLARGARHRWDVVNTLDVRIEGRPPESLPTSAVLAGGNTVVVETAVGWEIIQFRTADLVGGETWRLSGLLRGQQGTEEAMAAGALTGALVVFLGEGLARVASPFAERGLPLIWRAALAGAPPGGAGVSEVGFTPTGESERPWSPAHLRSAADVNGGFALTWVARSRTGGDRWEGEDRLADPPRYRVTILKAGSSIRSFETASEAAIYAGPDAVRDFSDGYDEGEWAVAHWGDGYGWSPEARARLF
;
A
#
# COMPACT_ATOMS: atom_id res chain seq x y z
N MET A 1 27.53 31.83 9.63
CA MET A 1 28.02 32.59 8.45
C MET A 1 29.34 33.26 8.78
N THR A 2 30.12 33.68 7.78
CA THR A 2 31.38 34.43 8.00
C THR A 2 31.22 35.84 7.43
N VAL A 3 31.60 36.86 8.20
CA VAL A 3 31.50 38.27 7.80
C VAL A 3 32.84 38.98 7.97
N SER A 4 33.14 39.93 7.08
CA SER A 4 34.28 40.83 7.24
C SER A 4 33.95 41.94 8.24
N LEU A 5 34.92 42.31 9.08
CA LEU A 5 34.76 43.33 10.11
C LEU A 5 35.42 44.63 9.70
N GLY A 6 34.75 45.76 9.98
CA GLY A 6 35.39 47.06 9.92
C GLY A 6 36.41 47.26 11.07
N PRO A 7 37.32 48.25 10.97
CA PRO A 7 38.42 48.43 11.93
C PRO A 7 37.97 48.59 13.38
N LEU A 8 36.86 49.33 13.60
CA LEU A 8 36.31 49.54 14.95
C LEU A 8 35.64 48.28 15.49
N ALA A 9 34.92 47.53 14.64
CA ALA A 9 34.27 46.29 15.04
C ALA A 9 35.28 45.19 15.39
N SER A 10 36.42 45.13 14.69
CA SER A 10 37.52 44.20 14.98
C SER A 10 38.11 44.39 16.38
N LEU A 11 38.12 45.64 16.88
CA LEU A 11 38.65 45.98 18.22
C LEU A 11 37.65 45.77 19.35
N MET A 12 36.35 45.89 19.09
CA MET A 12 35.32 45.86 20.14
C MET A 12 34.64 44.49 20.28
N LEU A 13 34.62 43.67 19.24
CA LEU A 13 33.91 42.40 19.26
C LEU A 13 34.76 41.31 19.95
N GLU A 14 34.14 40.53 20.82
CA GLU A 14 34.71 39.36 21.49
C GLU A 14 33.91 38.08 21.20
N PRO A 15 34.55 36.88 21.23
CA PRO A 15 33.82 35.62 21.16
C PRO A 15 32.78 35.50 22.29
N GLY A 16 31.53 35.27 21.92
CA GLY A 16 30.38 35.22 22.82
C GLY A 16 29.41 36.39 22.65
N ASP A 17 29.87 37.50 22.06
CA ASP A 17 29.04 38.68 21.82
C ASP A 17 27.88 38.38 20.90
N THR A 18 26.74 39.01 21.19
CA THR A 18 25.55 38.93 20.34
C THR A 18 25.46 40.20 19.49
N VAL A 19 25.43 40.01 18.18
CA VAL A 19 25.41 41.07 17.17
C VAL A 19 24.25 40.88 16.22
N ARG A 20 23.80 41.97 15.59
CA ARG A 20 22.86 41.92 14.47
C ARG A 20 23.58 42.31 13.19
N VAL A 21 23.40 41.51 12.14
CA VAL A 21 23.95 41.81 10.82
C VAL A 21 22.92 42.68 10.09
N VAL A 22 23.40 43.73 9.41
CA VAL A 22 22.53 44.60 8.60
C VAL A 22 21.84 43.73 7.55
N ASP A 23 20.52 43.90 7.39
CA ASP A 23 19.64 43.11 6.52
C ASP A 23 19.39 41.64 6.94
N ASP A 24 19.76 41.24 8.16
CA ASP A 24 19.30 39.99 8.78
C ASP A 24 18.59 40.28 10.12
N GLU A 25 17.33 39.90 10.24
CA GLU A 25 16.53 40.11 11.46
C GLU A 25 16.94 39.18 12.63
N ARG A 26 17.82 38.21 12.38
CA ARG A 26 18.29 37.28 13.40
C ARG A 26 19.39 37.91 14.26
N ASP A 27 19.41 37.54 15.53
CA ASP A 27 20.56 37.78 16.41
C ASP A 27 21.61 36.70 16.16
N TRP A 28 22.87 37.09 16.13
CA TRP A 28 24.01 36.23 15.83
C TRP A 28 25.01 36.27 16.97
N ARG A 29 25.59 35.13 17.34
CA ARG A 29 26.67 35.05 18.31
C ARG A 29 27.99 34.95 17.59
N ALA A 30 28.93 35.82 17.94
CA ALA A 30 30.30 35.72 17.48
C ALA A 30 30.95 34.49 18.12
N MET A 31 31.30 33.49 17.33
CA MET A 31 31.92 32.26 17.82
C MET A 31 33.44 32.36 17.77
N ARG A 32 33.96 33.01 16.73
CA ARG A 32 35.39 33.15 16.49
C ARG A 32 35.65 34.45 15.75
N ILE A 33 36.74 35.12 16.12
CA ILE A 33 37.16 36.40 15.53
C ILE A 33 38.61 36.25 15.09
N ASP A 34 38.86 36.43 13.81
CA ASP A 34 40.19 36.47 13.21
C ASP A 34 40.60 37.93 13.04
N ARG A 35 41.73 38.30 13.62
CA ARG A 35 42.32 39.65 13.52
C ARG A 35 43.62 39.59 12.71
N ASP A 36 43.49 39.18 11.46
CA ASP A 36 44.56 39.18 10.47
C ASP A 36 44.43 40.41 9.54
N GLU A 37 45.11 40.39 8.39
CA GLU A 37 45.08 41.47 7.38
C GLU A 37 43.64 41.78 6.90
N THR A 38 42.70 40.84 6.97
CA THR A 38 41.29 41.03 6.65
C THR A 38 40.43 40.50 7.80
N SER A 39 40.31 41.30 8.87
CA SER A 39 39.58 40.90 10.07
C SER A 39 38.19 40.35 9.75
N SER A 40 37.84 39.18 10.31
CA SER A 40 36.57 38.50 10.06
C SER A 40 36.01 37.84 11.31
N ALA A 41 34.70 37.60 11.32
CA ALA A 41 34.02 36.86 12.39
C ALA A 41 33.20 35.72 11.82
N VAL A 42 33.26 34.56 12.50
CA VAL A 42 32.33 33.45 12.31
C VAL A 42 31.18 33.63 13.27
N LEU A 43 29.97 33.75 12.70
CA LEU A 43 28.73 34.01 13.40
C LEU A 43 27.81 32.79 13.35
N GLU A 44 27.20 32.43 14.47
CA GLU A 44 26.14 31.43 14.56
C GLU A 44 24.81 32.06 14.99
N PRO A 45 23.66 31.65 14.43
CA PRO A 45 22.39 32.27 14.76
C PRO A 45 22.00 31.93 16.21
N VAL A 46 21.69 32.96 17.00
CA VAL A 46 21.17 32.79 18.36
C VAL A 46 19.69 32.47 18.26
N SER A 47 19.32 31.25 18.64
CA SER A 47 17.93 30.92 18.91
C SER A 47 17.55 31.47 20.29
N THR A 48 17.03 32.69 20.35
CA THR A 48 16.41 33.18 21.58
C THR A 48 15.03 32.55 21.72
N VAL A 49 14.83 31.76 22.78
CA VAL A 49 13.48 31.50 23.28
C VAL A 49 12.99 32.81 23.87
N ARG A 50 12.18 33.57 23.13
CA ARG A 50 11.46 34.72 23.69
C ARG A 50 10.41 34.18 24.66
N ILE A 51 10.66 34.30 25.97
CA ILE A 51 9.59 34.23 26.95
C ILE A 51 8.83 35.55 26.80
N GLY A 52 7.64 35.50 26.21
CA GLY A 52 6.80 36.68 26.04
C GLY A 52 6.35 37.23 27.39
N GLU A 53 6.43 38.55 27.57
CA GLU A 53 5.71 39.22 28.65
C GLU A 53 4.20 39.02 28.43
N ASN A 54 3.51 38.63 29.50
CA ASN A 54 2.06 38.48 29.50
C ASN A 54 1.39 39.86 29.38
N GLN A 55 1.10 40.31 28.16
CA GLN A 55 0.45 41.59 27.90
C GLN A 55 -1.06 41.60 28.14
N GLY A 56 -1.65 40.54 28.72
CA GLY A 56 -3.07 40.52 29.10
C GLY A 56 -4.06 40.62 27.93
N VAL A 57 -3.58 40.53 26.69
CA VAL A 57 -4.38 40.40 25.47
C VAL A 57 -4.20 38.97 24.96
N PRO A 58 -5.26 38.26 24.54
CA PRO A 58 -5.10 36.99 23.84
C PRO A 58 -4.31 37.25 22.55
N SER A 59 -3.02 36.91 22.53
CA SER A 59 -2.31 36.72 21.28
C SER A 59 -2.30 35.22 20.97
N VAL A 60 -2.64 34.88 19.73
CA VAL A 60 -2.35 33.55 19.21
C VAL A 60 -0.82 33.48 19.18
N SER A 61 -0.22 32.78 20.14
CA SER A 61 1.16 32.39 19.98
C SER A 61 1.23 31.60 18.67
N ASP A 62 2.21 31.88 17.82
CA ASP A 62 2.74 30.85 16.93
C ASP A 62 3.35 29.78 17.86
N GLY A 63 2.46 29.02 18.52
CA GLY A 63 2.84 27.86 19.27
C GLY A 63 3.64 27.02 18.31
N ARG A 64 4.82 26.57 18.74
CA ARG A 64 5.48 25.44 18.09
C ARG A 64 4.43 24.34 18.01
N ILE A 65 3.79 24.19 16.85
CA ILE A 65 2.91 23.08 16.58
C ILE A 65 3.86 21.89 16.58
N THR A 66 3.92 21.17 17.70
CA THR A 66 4.55 19.87 17.76
C THR A 66 3.79 19.03 16.74
N VAL A 67 4.39 18.79 15.59
CA VAL A 67 3.81 17.90 14.59
C VAL A 67 3.89 16.51 15.19
N ALA A 68 2.73 16.00 15.61
CA ALA A 68 2.61 14.62 16.00
C ALA A 68 2.99 13.73 14.81
N ALA A 69 3.58 12.58 15.10
CA ALA A 69 3.90 11.60 14.07
C ALA A 69 2.61 11.22 13.31
N PRO A 70 2.61 11.22 11.96
CA PRO A 70 1.40 10.94 11.19
C PRO A 70 0.98 9.48 11.33
N PHE A 71 -0.27 9.14 11.06
CA PHE A 71 -0.60 7.76 10.72
C PHE A 71 0.19 7.39 9.46
N PHE A 72 0.83 6.22 9.46
CA PHE A 72 1.58 5.75 8.30
C PHE A 72 1.45 4.24 8.12
N ARG A 73 1.12 3.82 6.90
CA ARG A 73 1.16 2.41 6.46
C ARG A 73 1.68 2.32 5.03
N MET A 74 2.30 1.18 4.74
CA MET A 74 2.69 0.79 3.40
C MET A 74 1.78 -0.34 2.92
N ILE A 75 1.33 -0.27 1.67
CA ILE A 75 0.45 -1.26 1.06
C ILE A 75 1.01 -1.66 -0.30
N ASP A 76 1.07 -2.96 -0.56
CA ASP A 76 1.27 -3.54 -1.90
C ASP A 76 -0.09 -4.07 -2.38
N LEU A 77 -0.50 -3.69 -3.59
CA LEU A 77 -1.79 -4.07 -4.15
C LEU A 77 -1.62 -4.64 -5.56
N PRO A 78 -2.56 -5.50 -6.00
CA PRO A 78 -2.73 -5.81 -7.41
C PRO A 78 -2.94 -4.54 -8.26
N PRO A 79 -2.80 -4.63 -9.59
CA PRO A 79 -3.00 -3.49 -10.48
C PRO A 79 -4.39 -2.86 -10.27
N LEU A 80 -4.42 -1.54 -10.10
CA LEU A 80 -5.67 -0.78 -10.04
C LEU A 80 -6.00 -0.29 -11.46
N PRO A 81 -7.17 -0.62 -12.03
CA PRO A 81 -7.51 -0.26 -13.41
C PRO A 81 -7.40 1.24 -13.71
N GLN A 82 -7.73 2.08 -12.72
CA GLN A 82 -7.73 3.53 -12.84
C GLN A 82 -6.34 4.17 -12.84
N GLU A 83 -5.29 3.42 -12.47
CA GLU A 83 -3.93 3.97 -12.28
C GLU A 83 -2.94 3.49 -13.36
N GLY A 84 -3.46 3.01 -14.50
CA GLY A 84 -2.64 2.77 -15.70
C GLY A 84 -1.53 1.74 -15.53
N GLY A 85 -1.60 0.88 -14.50
CA GLY A 85 -0.62 -0.17 -14.24
C GLY A 85 0.62 0.28 -13.45
N ASP A 86 0.56 1.37 -12.68
CA ASP A 86 1.62 1.71 -11.74
C ASP A 86 1.79 0.61 -10.67
N ALA A 87 2.89 -0.12 -10.78
CA ALA A 87 3.20 -1.30 -9.98
C ALA A 87 3.79 -0.97 -8.60
N ARG A 88 4.05 0.31 -8.30
CA ARG A 88 4.74 0.74 -7.07
C ARG A 88 3.87 0.56 -5.82
N PRO A 89 4.46 0.26 -4.65
CA PRO A 89 3.74 0.30 -3.38
C PRO A 89 3.12 1.67 -3.09
N ILE A 90 2.05 1.67 -2.29
CA ILE A 90 1.32 2.85 -1.87
C ILE A 90 1.75 3.22 -0.45
N ALA A 91 2.10 4.49 -0.26
CA ALA A 91 2.25 5.10 1.05
C ALA A 91 0.91 5.73 1.48
N VAL A 92 0.35 5.20 2.56
CA VAL A 92 -0.89 5.69 3.18
C VAL A 92 -0.50 6.56 4.37
N VAL A 93 -0.67 7.87 4.24
CA VAL A 93 -0.31 8.82 5.29
C VAL A 93 -1.50 9.69 5.63
N ALA A 94 -1.84 9.79 6.91
CA ALA A 94 -2.94 10.64 7.38
C ALA A 94 -2.50 11.42 8.63
N ALA A 95 -2.86 12.69 8.72
CA ALA A 95 -2.58 13.54 9.87
C ALA A 95 -3.51 14.76 9.90
N GLU A 96 -3.81 15.25 11.09
CA GLU A 96 -4.55 16.49 11.33
C GLU A 96 -3.78 17.33 12.36
N PRO A 97 -3.33 18.56 12.05
CA PRO A 97 -3.43 19.23 10.74
C PRO A 97 -2.51 18.61 9.68
N TRP A 98 -2.98 18.59 8.43
CA TRP A 98 -2.20 18.05 7.31
C TRP A 98 -1.06 18.98 6.88
N ARG A 99 0.10 18.37 6.60
CA ARG A 99 1.20 18.98 5.84
C ARG A 99 1.82 17.94 4.89
N PRO A 100 2.36 18.35 3.74
CA PRO A 100 3.02 17.44 2.82
C PRO A 100 4.15 16.65 3.51
N MET A 101 4.21 15.35 3.19
CA MET A 101 5.14 14.40 3.78
C MET A 101 6.07 13.84 2.71
N ARG A 102 7.26 13.39 3.11
CA ARG A 102 8.20 12.64 2.28
C ARG A 102 8.41 11.27 2.87
N ILE A 103 8.41 10.27 2.00
CA ILE A 103 8.63 8.87 2.34
C ILE A 103 10.09 8.53 2.12
N PHE A 104 10.66 7.81 3.06
CA PHE A 104 12.02 7.30 3.03
C PHE A 104 12.01 5.79 3.27
N ALA A 105 12.94 5.06 2.67
CA ALA A 105 13.11 3.64 2.94
C ALA A 105 14.57 3.19 2.84
N GLY A 106 14.93 2.19 3.64
CA GLY A 106 16.25 1.59 3.67
C GLY A 106 16.32 0.37 4.59
N PRO A 107 17.45 -0.36 4.57
CA PRO A 107 17.64 -1.54 5.40
C PRO A 107 17.79 -1.18 6.89
N ASP A 108 18.22 0.04 7.19
CA ASP A 108 18.45 0.55 8.54
C ASP A 108 18.25 2.08 8.59
N PRO A 109 18.14 2.69 9.78
CA PRO A 109 17.91 4.12 9.95
C PRO A 109 19.01 5.05 9.41
N ALA A 110 20.24 4.57 9.22
CA ALA A 110 21.36 5.35 8.69
C ALA A 110 21.43 5.30 7.15
N SER A 111 20.79 4.30 6.53
CA SER A 111 20.83 4.03 5.09
C SER A 111 19.51 4.37 4.37
N LEU A 112 18.74 5.33 4.89
CA LEU A 112 17.45 5.73 4.33
C LEU A 112 17.61 6.62 3.09
N THR A 113 16.86 6.30 2.03
CA THR A 113 16.78 7.12 0.80
C THR A 113 15.34 7.58 0.56
N ALA A 114 15.17 8.77 -0.01
CA ALA A 114 13.86 9.31 -0.33
C ALA A 114 13.19 8.50 -1.46
N ARG A 115 11.91 8.13 -1.27
CA ARG A 115 11.14 7.27 -2.18
C ARG A 115 9.99 7.99 -2.88
N GLY A 116 9.50 9.09 -2.31
CA GLY A 116 8.44 9.89 -2.91
C GLY A 116 7.84 10.88 -1.94
N ASP A 117 7.01 11.77 -2.45
CA ASP A 117 6.28 12.77 -1.67
C ASP A 117 4.78 12.40 -1.61
N VAL A 118 4.15 12.75 -0.50
CA VAL A 118 2.71 12.63 -0.26
C VAL A 118 2.16 14.05 -0.10
N SER A 119 1.41 14.50 -1.09
CA SER A 119 0.92 15.88 -1.16
C SER A 119 -0.38 16.10 -0.39
N ASP A 120 -1.25 15.09 -0.36
CA ASP A 120 -2.58 15.13 0.28
C ASP A 120 -2.74 13.94 1.25
N PRO A 121 -3.52 14.07 2.33
CA PRO A 121 -3.72 13.00 3.28
C PRO A 121 -4.59 11.89 2.67
N ALA A 122 -4.27 10.65 3.00
CA ALA A 122 -5.12 9.51 2.72
C ALA A 122 -6.36 9.51 3.64
N VAL A 123 -7.48 9.04 3.12
CA VAL A 123 -8.69 8.80 3.93
C VAL A 123 -8.63 7.37 4.47
N VAL A 124 -8.56 7.24 5.79
CA VAL A 124 -8.44 5.97 6.50
C VAL A 124 -9.56 5.82 7.52
N GLY A 125 -9.95 4.58 7.78
CA GLY A 125 -10.93 4.24 8.79
C GLY A 125 -10.64 2.88 9.41
N GLN A 126 -11.46 2.50 10.37
CA GLN A 126 -11.38 1.20 11.03
C GLN A 126 -12.74 0.52 11.03
N LEU A 127 -12.73 -0.80 10.80
CA LEU A 127 -13.92 -1.62 10.94
C LEU A 127 -14.44 -1.61 12.37
N VAL A 128 -15.73 -1.31 12.54
CA VAL A 128 -16.41 -1.40 13.84
C VAL A 128 -16.93 -2.82 14.10
N GLY A 129 -17.24 -3.56 13.04
CA GLY A 129 -17.60 -4.98 13.07
C GLY A 129 -16.75 -5.78 12.09
N GLY A 130 -16.58 -7.08 12.36
CA GLY A 130 -15.92 -7.98 11.41
C GLY A 130 -16.70 -8.11 10.10
N LEU A 131 -15.98 -8.29 8.99
CA LEU A 131 -16.55 -8.52 7.68
C LEU A 131 -16.42 -9.99 7.31
N ALA A 132 -17.56 -10.67 7.19
CA ALA A 132 -17.59 -12.06 6.78
C ALA A 132 -17.20 -12.25 5.30
N ARG A 133 -16.94 -13.51 4.93
CA ARG A 133 -16.72 -13.91 3.54
C ARG A 133 -17.86 -13.41 2.63
N GLY A 134 -17.46 -12.86 1.49
CA GLY A 134 -18.39 -12.27 0.52
C GLY A 134 -18.80 -13.20 -0.62
N ALA A 135 -19.54 -12.64 -1.57
CA ALA A 135 -19.83 -13.28 -2.84
C ALA A 135 -18.86 -12.82 -3.93
N ARG A 136 -18.45 -13.74 -4.82
CA ARG A 136 -17.63 -13.42 -6.00
C ARG A 136 -18.50 -12.99 -7.17
N HIS A 137 -17.99 -12.06 -7.98
CA HIS A 137 -18.53 -11.66 -9.30
C HIS A 137 -19.99 -11.17 -9.33
N ARG A 138 -20.54 -10.77 -8.17
CA ARG A 138 -21.88 -10.20 -8.05
C ARG A 138 -21.92 -9.24 -6.88
N TRP A 139 -22.96 -8.40 -6.85
CA TRP A 139 -23.23 -7.54 -5.71
C TRP A 139 -23.47 -8.37 -4.45
N ASP A 140 -22.67 -8.11 -3.43
CA ASP A 140 -22.94 -8.53 -2.07
C ASP A 140 -23.91 -7.53 -1.44
N VAL A 141 -25.16 -7.98 -1.34
CA VAL A 141 -26.27 -7.22 -0.74
C VAL A 141 -26.59 -7.69 0.68
N VAL A 142 -25.81 -8.65 1.20
CA VAL A 142 -26.02 -9.25 2.53
C VAL A 142 -25.07 -8.64 3.54
N ASN A 143 -23.79 -8.54 3.19
CA ASN A 143 -22.78 -7.95 4.07
C ASN A 143 -22.74 -6.42 3.92
N THR A 144 -22.38 -5.74 5.01
CA THR A 144 -22.09 -4.32 5.04
C THR A 144 -20.73 -4.07 5.68
N LEU A 145 -20.08 -2.97 5.28
CA LEU A 145 -18.83 -2.51 5.85
C LEU A 145 -19.16 -1.34 6.79
N ASP A 146 -19.21 -1.61 8.09
CA ASP A 146 -19.43 -0.56 9.10
C ASP A 146 -18.06 0.00 9.52
N VAL A 147 -17.73 1.20 9.04
CA VAL A 147 -16.41 1.83 9.17
C VAL A 147 -16.53 3.12 9.96
N ARG A 148 -15.70 3.28 10.99
CA ARG A 148 -15.47 4.58 11.62
C ARG A 148 -14.40 5.32 10.83
N ILE A 149 -14.73 6.51 10.32
CA ILE A 149 -13.88 7.31 9.44
C ILE A 149 -13.68 8.67 10.09
N GLU A 150 -12.43 9.06 10.29
CA GLU A 150 -12.07 10.39 10.74
C GLU A 150 -11.68 11.22 9.50
N GLY A 151 -12.30 12.39 9.33
CA GLY A 151 -12.02 13.29 8.19
C GLY A 151 -13.09 13.29 7.10
N ARG A 152 -12.69 13.06 5.83
CA ARG A 152 -13.57 13.22 4.66
C ARG A 152 -14.66 12.15 4.65
N PRO A 153 -15.96 12.52 4.61
CA PRO A 153 -17.04 11.55 4.56
C PRO A 153 -17.06 10.80 3.21
N PRO A 154 -17.36 9.50 3.19
CA PRO A 154 -17.56 8.74 1.96
C PRO A 154 -18.87 9.12 1.27
N GLU A 155 -18.93 8.96 -0.03
CA GLU A 155 -20.10 9.32 -0.84
C GLU A 155 -20.71 8.11 -1.55
N SER A 156 -22.02 8.15 -1.77
CA SER A 156 -22.72 7.15 -2.58
C SER A 156 -22.52 7.43 -4.07
N LEU A 157 -22.35 6.39 -4.88
CA LEU A 157 -22.21 6.51 -6.33
C LEU A 157 -23.25 5.67 -7.08
N PRO A 158 -23.71 6.11 -8.26
CA PRO A 158 -24.56 5.30 -9.11
C PRO A 158 -23.82 4.03 -9.55
N THR A 159 -24.59 2.97 -9.85
CA THR A 159 -24.03 1.64 -10.19
C THR A 159 -23.02 1.70 -11.35
N SER A 160 -23.25 2.53 -12.36
CA SER A 160 -22.34 2.69 -13.49
C SER A 160 -20.98 3.27 -13.08
N ALA A 161 -20.95 4.25 -12.17
CA ALA A 161 -19.70 4.84 -11.67
C ALA A 161 -18.92 3.85 -10.80
N VAL A 162 -19.61 3.05 -9.99
CA VAL A 162 -18.95 1.98 -9.22
C VAL A 162 -18.40 0.91 -10.16
N LEU A 163 -19.16 0.46 -11.15
CA LEU A 163 -18.64 -0.50 -12.16
C LEU A 163 -17.49 0.07 -12.98
N ALA A 164 -17.39 1.40 -13.09
CA ALA A 164 -16.24 2.10 -13.67
C ALA A 164 -15.10 2.32 -12.65
N GLY A 165 -15.04 1.59 -11.53
CA GLY A 165 -13.92 1.66 -10.57
C GLY A 165 -14.08 2.70 -9.44
N GLY A 166 -15.20 3.41 -9.36
CA GLY A 166 -15.49 4.34 -8.27
C GLY A 166 -15.70 3.63 -6.92
N ASN A 167 -15.64 4.41 -5.83
CA ASN A 167 -15.87 3.94 -4.46
C ASN A 167 -15.07 2.69 -4.08
N THR A 168 -13.78 2.70 -4.41
CA THR A 168 -12.88 1.58 -4.11
C THR A 168 -12.21 1.80 -2.75
N VAL A 169 -12.20 0.78 -1.92
CA VAL A 169 -11.48 0.72 -0.64
C VAL A 169 -10.66 -0.55 -0.56
N VAL A 170 -9.63 -0.55 0.29
CA VAL A 170 -8.94 -1.78 0.70
C VAL A 170 -9.14 -2.03 2.17
N VAL A 171 -9.36 -3.29 2.52
CA VAL A 171 -9.59 -3.74 3.88
C VAL A 171 -8.51 -4.74 4.27
N GLU A 172 -7.90 -4.52 5.42
CA GLU A 172 -6.88 -5.41 5.96
C GLU A 172 -7.50 -6.74 6.42
N THR A 173 -6.87 -7.85 6.03
CA THR A 173 -7.26 -9.21 6.42
C THR A 173 -6.05 -9.95 6.96
N ALA A 174 -6.26 -11.15 7.52
CA ALA A 174 -5.17 -11.97 8.03
C ALA A 174 -4.20 -12.48 6.95
N VAL A 175 -4.60 -12.43 5.67
CA VAL A 175 -3.82 -12.97 4.54
C VAL A 175 -3.45 -11.91 3.50
N GLY A 176 -3.70 -10.63 3.79
CA GLY A 176 -3.40 -9.51 2.88
C GLY A 176 -4.54 -8.50 2.79
N TRP A 177 -4.63 -7.78 1.67
CA TRP A 177 -5.63 -6.73 1.46
C TRP A 177 -6.75 -7.21 0.56
N GLU A 178 -8.01 -7.03 0.98
CA GLU A 178 -9.17 -7.20 0.11
C GLU A 178 -9.49 -5.87 -0.57
N ILE A 179 -9.60 -5.85 -1.91
CA ILE A 179 -10.13 -4.71 -2.65
C ILE A 179 -11.65 -4.85 -2.75
N ILE A 180 -12.36 -3.83 -2.25
CA ILE A 180 -13.81 -3.77 -2.19
C ILE A 180 -14.30 -2.49 -2.86
N GLN A 181 -15.41 -2.56 -3.58
CA GLN A 181 -16.15 -1.38 -4.00
C GLN A 181 -17.52 -1.31 -3.32
N PHE A 182 -18.08 -0.12 -3.14
CA PHE A 182 -19.40 0.06 -2.50
C PHE A 182 -20.28 1.05 -3.26
N ARG A 183 -21.62 0.88 -3.17
CA ARG A 183 -22.58 1.78 -3.82
C ARG A 183 -23.09 2.86 -2.89
N THR A 184 -23.46 2.46 -1.68
CA THR A 184 -24.15 3.33 -0.74
C THR A 184 -23.28 3.56 0.48
N ALA A 185 -23.23 4.80 0.94
CA ALA A 185 -22.60 5.22 2.18
C ALA A 185 -23.63 5.97 3.04
N ASP A 186 -24.05 5.35 4.14
CA ASP A 186 -25.03 5.91 5.07
C ASP A 186 -24.38 6.18 6.43
N LEU A 187 -24.51 7.41 6.94
CA LEU A 187 -24.05 7.76 8.29
C LEU A 187 -24.97 7.12 9.33
N VAL A 188 -24.45 6.19 10.13
CA VAL A 188 -25.22 5.47 11.17
C VAL A 188 -25.00 6.04 12.58
N GLY A 189 -24.00 6.92 12.76
CA GLY A 189 -23.77 7.69 13.99
C GLY A 189 -22.31 7.65 14.45
N GLY A 190 -21.88 8.68 15.20
CA GLY A 190 -20.53 8.73 15.80
C GLY A 190 -19.39 8.49 14.81
N GLU A 191 -19.43 9.18 13.67
CA GLU A 191 -18.46 9.04 12.55
C GLU A 191 -18.40 7.64 11.92
N THR A 192 -19.37 6.78 12.25
CA THR A 192 -19.51 5.45 11.67
C THR A 192 -20.41 5.50 10.46
N TRP A 193 -19.88 5.04 9.34
CA TRP A 193 -20.55 4.94 8.05
C TRP A 193 -20.78 3.47 7.73
N ARG A 194 -22.00 3.16 7.30
CA ARG A 194 -22.35 1.85 6.75
C ARG A 194 -22.21 1.90 5.24
N LEU A 195 -21.25 1.17 4.71
CA LEU A 195 -21.08 0.99 3.27
C LEU A 195 -21.78 -0.30 2.82
N SER A 196 -22.60 -0.22 1.78
CA SER A 196 -23.41 -1.36 1.34
C SER A 196 -23.51 -1.48 -0.19
N GLY A 197 -24.00 -2.65 -0.63
CA GLY A 197 -24.00 -3.02 -2.04
C GLY A 197 -22.57 -3.16 -2.54
N LEU A 198 -21.86 -4.16 -2.00
CA LEU A 198 -20.43 -4.31 -2.16
C LEU A 198 -20.07 -5.12 -3.41
N LEU A 199 -18.97 -4.79 -4.08
CA LEU A 199 -18.24 -5.73 -4.96
C LEU A 199 -17.01 -6.18 -4.20
N ARG A 200 -16.89 -7.49 -4.00
CA ARG A 200 -15.93 -8.11 -3.09
C ARG A 200 -14.80 -8.78 -3.87
N GLY A 201 -13.63 -8.94 -3.23
CA GLY A 201 -12.48 -9.66 -3.79
C GLY A 201 -12.03 -9.17 -5.18
N GLN A 202 -12.05 -7.87 -5.43
CA GLN A 202 -11.70 -7.31 -6.74
C GLN A 202 -10.20 -7.47 -7.03
N GLN A 203 -9.84 -7.43 -8.31
CA GLN A 203 -8.44 -7.48 -8.79
C GLN A 203 -7.62 -8.67 -8.25
N GLY A 204 -8.24 -9.86 -8.14
CA GLY A 204 -7.53 -11.07 -7.70
C GLY A 204 -7.41 -11.23 -6.18
N THR A 205 -8.14 -10.43 -5.39
CA THR A 205 -8.10 -10.47 -3.91
C THR A 205 -9.14 -11.42 -3.30
N GLU A 206 -9.60 -12.44 -4.03
CA GLU A 206 -10.63 -13.37 -3.56
C GLU A 206 -10.20 -14.20 -2.34
N GLU A 207 -8.91 -14.45 -2.16
CA GLU A 207 -8.38 -15.14 -0.98
C GLU A 207 -8.52 -14.29 0.29
N ALA A 208 -8.16 -12.99 0.21
CA ALA A 208 -8.39 -12.04 1.29
C ALA A 208 -9.87 -11.92 1.62
N MET A 209 -10.73 -11.86 0.59
CA MET A 209 -12.18 -11.90 0.75
C MET A 209 -12.66 -13.16 1.48
N ALA A 210 -12.09 -14.32 1.16
CA ALA A 210 -12.49 -15.60 1.74
C ALA A 210 -12.07 -15.72 3.21
N ALA A 211 -10.92 -15.14 3.56
CA ALA A 211 -10.46 -15.02 4.94
C ALA A 211 -11.35 -14.08 5.78
N GLY A 212 -11.91 -13.05 5.15
CA GLY A 212 -12.68 -12.02 5.84
C GLY A 212 -11.79 -11.07 6.66
N ALA A 213 -12.42 -10.06 7.27
CA ALA A 213 -11.73 -9.06 8.07
C ALA A 213 -12.26 -9.05 9.51
N LEU A 214 -11.37 -8.78 10.46
CA LEU A 214 -11.73 -8.70 11.88
C LEU A 214 -12.17 -7.27 12.24
N THR A 215 -12.91 -7.13 13.34
CA THR A 215 -13.15 -5.82 13.96
C THR A 215 -11.81 -5.11 14.22
N GLY A 216 -11.76 -3.81 13.95
CA GLY A 216 -10.57 -2.97 14.07
C GLY A 216 -9.63 -3.02 12.86
N ALA A 217 -9.90 -3.86 11.86
CA ALA A 217 -9.10 -3.89 10.63
C ALA A 217 -9.08 -2.52 9.93
N LEU A 218 -7.93 -2.18 9.36
CA LEU A 218 -7.75 -0.93 8.63
C LEU A 218 -8.58 -0.94 7.35
N VAL A 219 -9.25 0.18 7.08
CA VAL A 219 -9.88 0.48 5.81
C VAL A 219 -9.19 1.69 5.21
N VAL A 220 -8.72 1.59 3.97
CA VAL A 220 -8.11 2.70 3.24
C VAL A 220 -8.93 2.97 2.00
N PHE A 221 -9.36 4.21 1.81
CA PHE A 221 -10.09 4.62 0.61
C PHE A 221 -9.10 4.87 -0.52
N LEU A 222 -9.32 4.22 -1.66
CA LEU A 222 -8.52 4.43 -2.85
C LEU A 222 -9.07 5.61 -3.65
N GLY A 223 -8.18 6.49 -4.10
CA GLY A 223 -8.53 7.73 -4.81
C GLY A 223 -7.46 8.80 -4.63
N GLU A 224 -7.89 10.04 -4.41
CA GLU A 224 -7.01 11.18 -4.19
C GLU A 224 -6.17 11.02 -2.90
N GLY A 225 -4.91 11.48 -2.95
CA GLY A 225 -4.00 11.50 -1.78
C GLY A 225 -3.21 10.22 -1.52
N LEU A 226 -3.37 9.18 -2.33
CA LEU A 226 -2.49 8.01 -2.28
C LEU A 226 -1.23 8.23 -3.12
N ALA A 227 -0.06 8.14 -2.48
CA ALA A 227 1.22 8.32 -3.14
C ALA A 227 1.86 6.98 -3.50
N ARG A 228 2.13 6.78 -4.79
CA ARG A 228 2.96 5.69 -5.30
C ARG A 228 4.44 6.02 -5.07
N VAL A 229 5.13 5.18 -4.29
CA VAL A 229 6.52 5.45 -3.87
C VAL A 229 7.50 4.48 -4.50
N ALA A 230 8.71 4.96 -4.80
CA ALA A 230 9.72 4.17 -5.46
C ALA A 230 10.16 2.97 -4.60
N SER A 231 10.02 1.77 -5.16
CA SER A 231 10.60 0.54 -4.63
C SER A 231 11.22 -0.23 -5.79
N PRO A 232 12.56 -0.18 -5.95
CA PRO A 232 13.27 -0.93 -6.97
C PRO A 232 12.99 -2.43 -6.90
N PHE A 233 12.98 -3.09 -8.05
CA PHE A 233 12.76 -4.54 -8.16
C PHE A 233 13.70 -5.37 -7.28
N ALA A 234 14.97 -4.94 -7.14
CA ALA A 234 15.96 -5.61 -6.30
C ALA A 234 15.63 -5.60 -4.79
N GLU A 235 14.70 -4.75 -4.35
CA GLU A 235 14.23 -4.69 -2.95
C GLU A 235 13.04 -5.61 -2.68
N ARG A 236 12.50 -6.28 -3.71
CA ARG A 236 11.39 -7.23 -3.55
C ARG A 236 11.80 -8.37 -2.60
N GLY A 237 10.94 -8.64 -1.64
CA GLY A 237 11.15 -9.67 -0.62
C GLY A 237 12.13 -9.26 0.48
N LEU A 238 12.75 -8.08 0.41
CA LEU A 238 13.61 -7.58 1.48
C LEU A 238 12.80 -6.85 2.55
N PRO A 239 12.95 -7.19 3.83
CA PRO A 239 12.35 -6.41 4.91
C PRO A 239 13.08 -5.07 5.03
N LEU A 240 12.35 -3.97 4.82
CA LEU A 240 12.87 -2.61 4.92
C LEU A 240 12.15 -1.82 6.01
N ILE A 241 12.86 -0.80 6.51
CA ILE A 241 12.28 0.25 7.33
C ILE A 241 11.78 1.35 6.40
N TRP A 242 10.53 1.76 6.60
CA TRP A 242 9.92 2.88 5.88
C TRP A 242 9.58 3.97 6.87
N ARG A 243 9.84 5.23 6.51
CA ARG A 243 9.53 6.39 7.33
C ARG A 243 8.74 7.44 6.57
N ALA A 244 7.73 7.99 7.22
CA ALA A 244 7.04 9.20 6.77
C ALA A 244 7.46 10.37 7.66
N ALA A 245 8.05 11.40 7.04
CA ALA A 245 8.49 12.62 7.71
C ALA A 245 7.94 13.85 6.98
N LEU A 246 7.92 15.01 7.63
CA LEU A 246 7.56 16.26 6.95
C LEU A 246 8.44 16.51 5.72
N ALA A 247 7.83 16.97 4.63
CA ALA A 247 8.59 17.35 3.44
C ALA A 247 9.64 18.43 3.80
N GLY A 248 10.90 18.19 3.43
CA GLY A 248 12.03 19.06 3.75
C GLY A 248 12.65 18.87 5.14
N ALA A 249 12.07 18.02 5.99
CA ALA A 249 12.65 17.64 7.28
C ALA A 249 13.54 16.38 7.17
N PRO A 250 14.49 16.15 8.09
CA PRO A 250 15.22 14.89 8.15
C PRO A 250 14.29 13.72 8.51
N PRO A 251 14.61 12.48 8.09
CA PRO A 251 13.78 11.29 8.34
C PRO A 251 13.91 10.74 9.77
N GLY A 252 14.04 11.61 10.78
CA GLY A 252 14.13 11.23 12.18
C GLY A 252 13.57 12.30 13.12
N GLY A 253 13.28 11.90 14.37
CA GLY A 253 12.71 12.77 15.39
C GLY A 253 11.24 12.45 15.70
N ALA A 254 10.65 13.22 16.62
CA ALA A 254 9.34 12.93 17.21
C ALA A 254 8.14 13.07 16.24
N GLY A 255 8.31 13.75 15.11
CA GLY A 255 7.27 13.93 14.08
C GLY A 255 7.37 12.94 12.92
N VAL A 256 8.06 11.81 13.12
CA VAL A 256 8.30 10.79 12.10
C VAL A 256 7.65 9.49 12.51
N SER A 257 6.92 8.88 11.57
CA SER A 257 6.36 7.55 11.75
C SER A 257 7.18 6.53 11.00
N GLU A 258 7.39 5.37 11.64
CA GLU A 258 8.18 4.27 11.10
C GLU A 258 7.32 3.00 11.03
N VAL A 259 7.42 2.29 9.91
CA VAL A 259 6.83 0.96 9.75
C VAL A 259 7.84 0.01 9.11
N GLY A 260 7.81 -1.25 9.51
CA GLY A 260 8.45 -2.33 8.76
C GLY A 260 7.57 -2.75 7.59
N PHE A 261 8.14 -2.89 6.40
CA PHE A 261 7.40 -3.34 5.23
C PHE A 261 8.33 -4.07 4.25
N THR A 262 7.83 -5.19 3.74
CA THR A 262 8.50 -6.02 2.73
C THR A 262 7.72 -5.90 1.42
N PRO A 263 8.24 -5.20 0.40
CA PRO A 263 7.60 -5.13 -0.91
C PRO A 263 7.51 -6.54 -1.52
N THR A 264 6.31 -6.98 -1.89
CA THR A 264 6.08 -8.32 -2.45
C THR A 264 6.01 -8.32 -3.97
N GLY A 265 5.74 -7.16 -4.59
CA GLY A 265 5.45 -7.06 -6.01
C GLY A 265 4.05 -7.57 -6.34
N GLU A 266 3.06 -7.34 -5.48
CA GLU A 266 1.71 -7.90 -5.62
C GLU A 266 1.04 -7.47 -6.94
N SER A 267 1.39 -6.29 -7.45
CA SER A 267 0.97 -5.79 -8.77
C SER A 267 1.42 -6.68 -9.95
N GLU A 268 2.49 -7.46 -9.77
CA GLU A 268 3.04 -8.39 -10.77
C GLU A 268 2.56 -9.83 -10.57
N ARG A 269 1.85 -10.13 -9.47
CA ARG A 269 1.34 -11.47 -9.21
C ARG A 269 0.23 -11.83 -10.21
N PRO A 270 0.35 -12.90 -11.00
CA PRO A 270 -0.74 -13.37 -11.84
C PRO A 270 -1.94 -13.78 -11.00
N TRP A 271 -3.14 -13.65 -11.55
CA TRP A 271 -4.36 -14.10 -10.88
C TRP A 271 -4.54 -15.61 -11.01
N SER A 272 -5.15 -16.22 -10.00
CA SER A 272 -5.47 -17.65 -10.03
C SER A 272 -6.47 -17.96 -11.16
N PRO A 273 -6.25 -18.99 -11.99
CA PRO A 273 -7.18 -19.32 -13.07
C PRO A 273 -8.62 -19.58 -12.61
N ALA A 274 -9.58 -19.39 -13.51
CA ALA A 274 -11.01 -19.50 -13.21
C ALA A 274 -11.67 -20.68 -13.95
N HIS A 275 -12.92 -20.97 -13.58
CA HIS A 275 -13.78 -21.93 -14.29
C HIS A 275 -13.16 -23.33 -14.50
N LEU A 276 -12.45 -23.83 -13.49
CA LEU A 276 -11.88 -25.18 -13.51
C LEU A 276 -12.99 -26.22 -13.75
N ARG A 277 -12.74 -27.12 -14.70
CA ARG A 277 -13.62 -28.25 -15.04
C ARG A 277 -12.79 -29.50 -15.25
N SER A 278 -13.26 -30.61 -14.69
CA SER A 278 -12.77 -31.95 -14.96
C SER A 278 -13.86 -32.76 -15.66
N ALA A 279 -13.45 -33.60 -16.60
CA ALA A 279 -14.30 -34.58 -17.25
C ALA A 279 -13.53 -35.90 -17.42
N ALA A 280 -14.23 -37.03 -17.35
CA ALA A 280 -13.62 -38.32 -17.65
C ALA A 280 -13.11 -38.34 -19.10
N ASP A 281 -11.85 -38.75 -19.28
CA ASP A 281 -11.24 -38.92 -20.59
C ASP A 281 -11.51 -40.31 -21.16
N VAL A 282 -11.54 -40.43 -22.49
CA VAL A 282 -11.78 -41.70 -23.20
C VAL A 282 -10.75 -42.79 -22.85
N ASN A 283 -9.56 -42.40 -22.40
CA ASN A 283 -8.49 -43.32 -22.00
C ASN A 283 -8.49 -43.65 -20.49
N GLY A 284 -9.60 -43.38 -19.78
CA GLY A 284 -9.78 -43.71 -18.37
C GLY A 284 -9.08 -42.75 -17.39
N GLY A 285 -8.70 -41.56 -17.85
CA GLY A 285 -8.14 -40.48 -17.04
C GLY A 285 -9.09 -39.29 -16.91
N PHE A 286 -8.55 -38.08 -16.76
CA PHE A 286 -9.32 -36.85 -16.70
C PHE A 286 -8.79 -35.80 -17.68
N ALA A 287 -9.71 -35.20 -18.44
CA ALA A 287 -9.49 -33.96 -19.15
C ALA A 287 -9.76 -32.79 -18.20
N LEU A 288 -8.74 -31.98 -17.97
CA LEU A 288 -8.76 -30.84 -17.07
C LEU A 288 -8.70 -29.56 -17.90
N THR A 289 -9.61 -28.62 -17.66
CA THR A 289 -9.68 -27.34 -18.40
C THR A 289 -9.95 -26.19 -17.43
N TRP A 290 -9.46 -25.01 -17.78
CA TRP A 290 -9.66 -23.77 -17.01
C TRP A 290 -9.71 -22.58 -17.97
N VAL A 291 -9.95 -21.40 -17.40
CA VAL A 291 -9.87 -20.12 -18.11
C VAL A 291 -8.77 -19.30 -17.45
N ALA A 292 -7.77 -18.89 -18.23
CA ALA A 292 -6.74 -17.98 -17.76
C ALA A 292 -7.34 -16.60 -17.43
N ARG A 293 -6.73 -15.91 -16.47
CA ARG A 293 -7.15 -14.55 -16.10
C ARG A 293 -6.00 -13.60 -16.34
N SER A 294 -6.29 -12.44 -16.90
CA SER A 294 -5.29 -11.38 -17.06
C SER A 294 -5.44 -10.33 -15.96
N ARG A 295 -4.37 -10.06 -15.23
CA ARG A 295 -4.32 -9.00 -14.21
C ARG A 295 -4.29 -7.58 -14.79
N THR A 296 -3.94 -7.44 -16.07
CA THR A 296 -3.96 -6.16 -16.79
C THR A 296 -4.46 -6.36 -18.22
N GLY A 297 -5.27 -5.42 -18.70
CA GLY A 297 -5.72 -5.39 -20.10
C GLY A 297 -6.62 -6.53 -20.59
N GLY A 298 -7.14 -7.37 -19.68
CA GLY A 298 -8.06 -8.46 -20.02
C GLY A 298 -9.51 -8.03 -20.25
N ASP A 299 -9.80 -6.74 -20.13
CA ASP A 299 -11.12 -6.12 -20.31
C ASP A 299 -11.26 -5.37 -21.64
N ARG A 300 -10.27 -5.50 -22.53
CA ARG A 300 -10.28 -4.87 -23.85
C ARG A 300 -11.31 -5.55 -24.75
N TRP A 301 -12.19 -4.73 -25.33
CA TRP A 301 -13.18 -5.17 -26.31
C TRP A 301 -12.61 -5.30 -27.73
N GLU A 302 -11.48 -4.64 -28.00
CA GLU A 302 -10.84 -4.58 -29.30
C GLU A 302 -9.55 -5.41 -29.32
N GLY A 303 -9.29 -6.09 -30.43
CA GLY A 303 -8.06 -6.85 -30.67
C GLY A 303 -8.17 -8.33 -30.33
N GLU A 304 -7.06 -9.04 -30.54
CA GLU A 304 -6.91 -10.42 -30.09
C GLU A 304 -6.69 -10.46 -28.58
N ASP A 305 -7.29 -11.47 -27.93
CA ASP A 305 -7.09 -11.69 -26.50
C ASP A 305 -5.61 -11.98 -26.23
N ARG A 306 -5.03 -11.22 -25.30
CA ARG A 306 -3.62 -11.32 -24.94
C ARG A 306 -3.47 -11.30 -23.44
N LEU A 307 -3.08 -12.45 -22.89
CA LEU A 307 -2.73 -12.57 -21.48
C LEU A 307 -1.55 -11.64 -21.14
N ALA A 308 -1.65 -11.01 -19.97
CA ALA A 308 -0.54 -10.21 -19.41
C ALA A 308 0.69 -11.08 -19.10
N ASP A 309 0.45 -12.33 -18.71
CA ASP A 309 1.48 -13.27 -18.25
C ASP A 309 1.60 -14.47 -19.21
N PRO A 310 2.79 -15.09 -19.35
CA PRO A 310 3.00 -16.19 -20.28
C PRO A 310 2.03 -17.36 -20.04
N PRO A 311 1.54 -18.06 -21.09
CA PRO A 311 0.63 -19.19 -20.93
C PRO A 311 1.39 -20.42 -20.42
N ARG A 312 1.82 -20.40 -19.17
CA ARG A 312 2.50 -21.50 -18.50
C ARG A 312 1.77 -21.78 -17.19
N TYR A 313 1.27 -23.00 -17.08
CA TYR A 313 0.42 -23.41 -15.97
C TYR A 313 1.03 -24.62 -15.26
N ARG A 314 0.92 -24.64 -13.94
CA ARG A 314 1.23 -25.80 -13.12
C ARG A 314 -0.07 -26.45 -12.68
N VAL A 315 -0.25 -27.70 -13.06
CA VAL A 315 -1.35 -28.55 -12.61
C VAL A 315 -0.84 -29.41 -11.47
N THR A 316 -1.49 -29.35 -10.33
CA THR A 316 -1.19 -30.17 -9.15
C THR A 316 -2.36 -31.11 -8.91
N ILE A 317 -2.11 -32.41 -8.79
CA ILE A 317 -3.13 -33.38 -8.35
C ILE A 317 -2.95 -33.60 -6.85
N LEU A 318 -4.06 -33.57 -6.11
CA LEU A 318 -4.08 -33.71 -4.66
C LEU A 318 -4.96 -34.89 -4.25
N LYS A 319 -4.51 -35.60 -3.21
CA LYS A 319 -5.27 -36.65 -2.52
C LYS A 319 -5.33 -36.30 -1.04
N ALA A 320 -6.55 -36.19 -0.49
CA ALA A 320 -6.78 -35.76 0.90
C ALA A 320 -6.01 -34.47 1.26
N GLY A 321 -6.00 -33.50 0.33
CA GLY A 321 -5.31 -32.21 0.47
C GLY A 321 -3.79 -32.23 0.28
N SER A 322 -3.18 -33.41 0.11
CA SER A 322 -1.73 -33.53 -0.12
C SER A 322 -1.41 -33.62 -1.61
N SER A 323 -0.42 -32.85 -2.07
CA SER A 323 0.06 -32.94 -3.45
C SER A 323 0.68 -34.32 -3.71
N ILE A 324 0.16 -35.03 -4.71
CA ILE A 324 0.66 -36.34 -5.13
C ILE A 324 1.32 -36.29 -6.52
N ARG A 325 0.95 -35.31 -7.35
CA ARG A 325 1.57 -35.05 -8.65
C ARG A 325 1.59 -33.58 -8.97
N SER A 326 2.58 -33.20 -9.78
CA SER A 326 2.66 -31.87 -10.36
C SER A 326 3.26 -31.95 -11.75
N PHE A 327 2.66 -31.27 -12.71
CA PHE A 327 3.17 -31.17 -14.07
C PHE A 327 2.79 -29.83 -14.68
N GLU A 328 3.49 -29.43 -15.74
CA GLU A 328 3.30 -28.12 -16.38
C GLU A 328 2.76 -28.25 -17.80
N THR A 329 1.99 -27.26 -18.25
CA THR A 329 1.46 -27.17 -19.60
C THR A 329 1.50 -25.74 -20.11
N ALA A 330 1.55 -25.59 -21.43
CA ALA A 330 1.49 -24.31 -22.12
C ALA A 330 0.08 -23.98 -22.67
N SER A 331 -0.91 -24.82 -22.40
CA SER A 331 -2.31 -24.64 -22.80
C SER A 331 -3.22 -24.56 -21.58
N GLU A 332 -4.40 -23.96 -21.73
CA GLU A 332 -5.46 -23.90 -20.70
C GLU A 332 -6.19 -25.25 -20.50
N ALA A 333 -5.48 -26.33 -20.77
CA ALA A 333 -5.94 -27.70 -20.65
C ALA A 333 -4.78 -28.64 -20.35
N ALA A 334 -5.10 -29.73 -19.67
CA ALA A 334 -4.20 -30.80 -19.29
C ALA A 334 -4.92 -32.15 -19.31
N ILE A 335 -4.15 -33.22 -19.56
CA ILE A 335 -4.62 -34.60 -19.41
C ILE A 335 -3.96 -35.22 -18.19
N TYR A 336 -4.77 -35.61 -17.21
CA TYR A 336 -4.34 -36.50 -16.14
C TYR A 336 -4.57 -37.94 -16.62
N ALA A 337 -3.48 -38.62 -16.98
CA ALA A 337 -3.54 -39.90 -17.70
C ALA A 337 -4.21 -41.01 -16.88
N GLY A 338 -4.98 -41.86 -17.55
CA GLY A 338 -5.71 -42.97 -16.90
C GLY A 338 -4.86 -43.92 -16.06
N PRO A 339 -3.69 -44.40 -16.55
CA PRO A 339 -2.81 -45.24 -15.74
C PRO A 339 -2.33 -44.56 -14.46
N ASP A 340 -2.14 -43.24 -14.50
CA ASP A 340 -1.75 -42.46 -13.34
C ASP A 340 -2.93 -42.29 -12.37
N ALA A 341 -4.12 -41.97 -12.89
CA ALA A 341 -5.34 -41.86 -12.11
C ALA A 341 -5.67 -43.16 -11.36
N VAL A 342 -5.59 -44.31 -12.02
CA VAL A 342 -5.83 -45.62 -11.41
C VAL A 342 -4.78 -45.95 -10.33
N ARG A 343 -3.52 -45.60 -10.57
CA ARG A 343 -2.43 -45.85 -9.59
C ARG A 343 -2.59 -45.01 -8.33
N ASP A 344 -3.00 -43.76 -8.49
CA ASP A 344 -3.06 -42.81 -7.38
C ASP A 344 -4.35 -42.95 -6.55
N PHE A 345 -5.45 -43.28 -7.25
CA PHE A 345 -6.81 -43.37 -6.70
C PHE A 345 -7.38 -44.78 -6.89
N SER A 346 -6.66 -45.78 -6.39
CA SER A 346 -7.08 -47.19 -6.46
C SER A 346 -8.43 -47.47 -5.79
N ASP A 347 -8.79 -46.65 -4.80
CA ASP A 347 -9.99 -46.81 -3.97
C ASP A 347 -11.12 -45.83 -4.36
N GLY A 348 -10.97 -45.13 -5.50
CA GLY A 348 -11.92 -44.12 -5.99
C GLY A 348 -11.44 -42.68 -5.82
N TYR A 349 -12.23 -41.74 -6.36
CA TYR A 349 -11.84 -40.34 -6.56
C TYR A 349 -12.45 -39.35 -5.54
N ASP A 350 -13.14 -39.84 -4.50
CA ASP A 350 -13.88 -38.98 -3.55
C ASP A 350 -12.97 -37.98 -2.81
N GLU A 351 -11.70 -38.34 -2.59
CA GLU A 351 -10.68 -37.49 -1.99
C GLU A 351 -9.79 -36.77 -3.01
N GLY A 352 -10.16 -36.87 -4.30
CA GLY A 352 -9.41 -36.35 -5.43
C GLY A 352 -9.71 -34.89 -5.69
N GLU A 353 -8.69 -34.06 -5.55
CA GLU A 353 -8.73 -32.66 -5.96
C GLU A 353 -7.63 -32.40 -6.99
N TRP A 354 -7.79 -31.31 -7.73
CA TRP A 354 -6.73 -30.78 -8.57
C TRP A 354 -6.69 -29.28 -8.46
N ALA A 355 -5.50 -28.74 -8.68
CA ALA A 355 -5.23 -27.34 -8.59
C ALA A 355 -4.47 -26.85 -9.81
N VAL A 356 -4.68 -25.59 -10.16
CA VAL A 356 -3.94 -24.92 -11.22
C VAL A 356 -3.43 -23.56 -10.74
N ALA A 357 -2.15 -23.29 -11.04
CA ALA A 357 -1.53 -21.99 -10.86
C ALA A 357 -0.97 -21.47 -12.20
N HIS A 358 -0.96 -20.16 -12.40
CA HIS A 358 -0.45 -19.47 -13.58
C HIS A 358 0.91 -18.84 -13.27
N TRP A 359 1.88 -19.02 -14.16
CA TRP A 359 3.21 -18.41 -14.07
C TRP A 359 3.22 -16.95 -14.53
N GLY A 360 3.90 -16.10 -13.77
CA GLY A 360 4.20 -14.72 -14.12
C GLY A 360 5.69 -14.45 -14.10
N ASP A 361 6.20 -13.81 -15.15
CA ASP A 361 7.60 -13.44 -15.22
C ASP A 361 7.93 -12.38 -14.14
N GLY A 362 9.03 -12.59 -13.43
CA GLY A 362 9.47 -11.71 -12.34
C GLY A 362 8.77 -11.91 -11.00
N TYR A 363 7.63 -12.62 -10.96
CA TYR A 363 6.92 -12.95 -9.71
C TYR A 363 7.01 -14.44 -9.35
N GLY A 364 6.60 -15.32 -10.27
CA GLY A 364 6.48 -16.75 -10.03
C GLY A 364 5.04 -17.25 -10.19
N TRP A 365 4.62 -18.18 -9.34
CA TRP A 365 3.29 -18.80 -9.43
C TRP A 365 2.22 -17.98 -8.73
N SER A 366 1.04 -17.87 -9.37
CA SER A 366 -0.18 -17.38 -8.74
C SER A 366 -0.63 -18.26 -7.56
N PRO A 367 -1.58 -17.79 -6.74
CA PRO A 367 -2.38 -18.70 -5.92
C PRO A 367 -3.00 -19.82 -6.75
N GLU A 368 -3.17 -20.98 -6.12
CA GLU A 368 -3.81 -22.13 -6.72
C GLU A 368 -5.33 -21.97 -6.75
N ALA A 369 -5.93 -22.12 -7.94
CA ALA A 369 -7.36 -22.39 -8.05
C ALA A 369 -7.58 -23.89 -7.93
N ARG A 370 -8.55 -24.31 -7.10
CA ARG A 370 -8.81 -25.74 -6.79
C ARG A 370 -10.20 -26.17 -7.23
N ALA A 371 -10.31 -27.43 -7.65
CA ALA A 371 -11.55 -28.10 -7.95
C ALA A 371 -11.46 -29.59 -7.57
N ARG A 372 -12.62 -30.22 -7.34
CA ARG A 372 -12.68 -31.69 -7.22
C ARG A 372 -12.42 -32.33 -8.57
N LEU A 373 -11.86 -33.55 -8.55
CA LEU A 373 -11.69 -34.36 -9.76
C LEU A 373 -13.02 -34.92 -10.25
N PHE A 374 -13.92 -35.30 -9.32
CA PHE A 374 -15.23 -35.87 -9.60
C PHE A 374 -16.33 -35.23 -8.74
#